data_AF-A0A1I3NP80-F1
#
_entry.id   AF-A0A1I3NP80-F1
#
_cell.length_a   1.000
_cell.length_b   1.000
_cell.length_c   1.000
_cell.angle_alpha   90.00
_cell.angle_beta   90.00
_cell.angle_gamma   90.00
#
_symmetry.space_group_name_H-M   'P 1'
#
loop_
_entity.id
_entity.type
_entity.pdbx_description
1 polymer ?
#
loop_
_entity_poly.entity_id
_entity_poly.type
_entity_poly.pdbx_seq_one_letter_code
_entity_poly.pdbx_strand_id
1 'polypeptide(L)'
;MKKMKVCPNGHSYYKSSDCPTCPTCEAERKPSGGFLSLLSAPARRALMSIGVTDLTQLSAYSEREILALHGMGKTSIPILKDALGKEGLRFKASPS
;
A
#
# COMPACT_ATOMS: atom_id res chain seq x y z
N MET A 1 -27.32 -4.13 7.62
CA MET A 1 -26.91 -4.78 8.89
C MET A 1 -25.52 -5.40 8.68
N LYS A 2 -24.56 -5.17 9.59
CA LYS A 2 -23.24 -5.81 9.49
C LYS A 2 -23.38 -7.28 9.91
N LYS A 3 -22.97 -8.22 9.05
CA LYS A 3 -23.00 -9.65 9.38
C LYS A 3 -21.64 -10.07 9.94
N MET A 4 -21.66 -10.92 10.96
CA MET A 4 -20.45 -11.55 11.49
C MET A 4 -19.97 -12.60 10.47
N LYS A 5 -18.70 -12.55 10.12
CA LYS A 5 -18.01 -13.51 9.25
C LYS A 5 -16.79 -14.03 10.00
N VAL A 6 -16.38 -15.26 9.72
CA VAL A 6 -15.16 -15.87 10.23
C VAL A 6 -14.25 -16.17 9.04
N CYS A 7 -12.99 -15.74 9.09
CA CYS A 7 -12.03 -16.02 8.02
C CYS A 7 -11.37 -17.40 8.20
N PRO A 8 -10.64 -17.92 7.19
CA PRO A 8 -9.91 -19.20 7.31
C PRO A 8 -8.87 -19.25 8.44
N ASN A 9 -8.36 -18.09 8.89
CA ASN A 9 -7.44 -17.99 10.03
C ASN A 9 -8.17 -17.92 11.38
N GLY A 10 -9.49 -18.08 11.42
CA GLY A 10 -10.28 -18.08 12.67
C GLY A 10 -10.67 -16.70 13.21
N HIS A 11 -10.36 -15.60 12.51
CA HIS A 11 -10.75 -14.26 12.96
C HIS A 11 -12.23 -13.96 12.70
N SER A 12 -12.94 -13.58 13.76
CA SER A 12 -14.32 -13.08 13.69
C SER A 12 -14.34 -11.57 13.42
N TYR A 13 -15.09 -11.15 12.39
CA TYR A 13 -15.21 -9.73 12.03
C TYR A 13 -16.59 -9.38 11.47
N TYR A 14 -16.96 -8.11 11.59
CA TYR A 14 -18.25 -7.59 11.13
C TYR A 14 -18.08 -6.72 9.88
N LYS A 15 -18.75 -7.08 8.79
CA LYS A 15 -18.72 -6.28 7.55
C LYS A 15 -20.10 -6.21 6.90
N SER A 16 -20.43 -5.04 6.37
CA SER A 16 -21.59 -4.83 5.49
C SER A 16 -21.26 -5.12 4.03
N SER A 17 -19.99 -5.05 3.64
CA SER A 17 -19.49 -5.34 2.30
C SER A 17 -19.33 -6.84 2.07
N ASP A 18 -19.59 -7.27 0.83
CA ASP A 18 -19.46 -8.67 0.44
C ASP A 18 -18.00 -9.14 0.35
N CYS A 19 -17.06 -8.22 0.12
CA CYS A 19 -15.67 -8.54 -0.12
C CYS A 19 -15.05 -9.41 1.01
N PRO A 20 -14.46 -10.58 0.67
CA PRO A 20 -14.07 -11.62 1.63
C PRO A 20 -12.80 -11.30 2.42
N THR A 21 -12.19 -10.12 2.22
CA THR A 21 -11.01 -9.71 2.99
C THR A 21 -11.34 -9.56 4.47
N CYS A 22 -10.58 -10.31 5.28
CA CYS A 22 -10.58 -10.18 6.73
C CYS A 22 -9.75 -8.96 7.15
N PRO A 23 -10.34 -7.97 7.86
CA PRO A 23 -9.63 -6.77 8.28
C PRO A 23 -8.51 -7.09 9.29
N THR A 24 -8.70 -8.10 10.14
CA THR A 24 -7.69 -8.56 11.10
C THR A 24 -6.48 -9.15 10.39
N CYS A 25 -6.68 -10.11 9.46
CA CYS A 25 -5.58 -10.67 8.69
C CYS A 25 -4.81 -9.60 7.89
N GLU A 26 -5.52 -8.59 7.36
CA GLU A 26 -4.87 -7.49 6.65
C GLU A 26 -4.03 -6.58 7.54
N ALA A 27 -4.47 -6.38 8.79
CA ALA A 27 -3.72 -5.66 9.80
C ALA A 27 -2.47 -6.44 10.24
N GLU A 28 -2.58 -7.75 10.43
CA GLU A 28 -1.43 -8.61 10.79
C GLU A 28 -0.38 -8.70 9.68
N ARG A 29 -0.80 -8.70 8.41
CA ARG A 29 0.10 -8.66 7.25
C ARG A 29 0.79 -7.31 7.06
N LYS A 30 0.43 -6.29 7.84
CA LYS A 30 1.02 -4.97 7.71
C LYS A 30 2.46 -5.02 8.23
N PRO A 31 3.45 -4.61 7.42
CA PRO A 31 4.81 -4.46 7.91
C PRO A 31 4.80 -3.53 9.14
N SER A 32 5.52 -3.92 10.19
CA SER A 32 5.63 -3.15 11.44
C SER A 32 6.47 -1.88 11.30
N GLY A 33 7.20 -1.71 10.18
CA GLY A 33 8.03 -0.55 9.91
C GLY A 33 8.22 -0.25 8.43
N GLY A 34 8.98 0.84 8.15
CA GLY A 34 9.28 1.32 6.81
C GLY A 34 8.11 2.04 6.13
N PHE A 35 8.37 2.60 4.95
CA PHE A 35 7.40 3.42 4.21
C PHE A 35 6.14 2.66 3.77
N LEU A 36 6.24 1.34 3.54
CA LEU A 36 5.09 0.47 3.21
C LEU A 36 4.06 0.38 4.35
N SER A 37 4.49 0.59 5.60
CA SER A 37 3.59 0.64 6.76
C SER A 37 2.73 1.92 6.80
N LEU A 38 3.13 2.97 6.08
CA LEU A 38 2.40 4.22 6.00
C LEU A 38 1.25 4.17 4.98
N LEU A 39 1.26 3.16 4.10
CA LEU A 39 0.31 3.02 3.01
C LEU A 39 -0.94 2.23 3.41
N SER A 40 -2.03 2.50 2.70
CA SER A 40 -3.22 1.64 2.72
C SER A 40 -2.90 0.26 2.16
N ALA A 41 -3.68 -0.76 2.54
CA ALA A 41 -3.54 -2.11 1.99
C ALA A 41 -3.45 -2.16 0.44
N PRO A 42 -4.33 -1.48 -0.34
CA PRO A 42 -4.22 -1.51 -1.80
C PRO A 42 -2.95 -0.84 -2.32
N ALA A 43 -2.54 0.32 -1.79
CA ALA A 43 -1.32 1.01 -2.22
C ALA A 43 -0.06 0.20 -1.90
N ARG A 44 0.01 -0.41 -0.71
CA ARG A 44 1.10 -1.32 -0.34
C ARG A 44 1.19 -2.51 -1.29
N ARG A 45 0.06 -3.19 -1.52
CA ARG A 45 -0.01 -4.36 -2.42
C ARG A 45 0.39 -4.00 -3.85
N ALA A 46 0.01 -2.81 -4.32
CA ALA A 46 0.40 -2.31 -5.64
C ALA A 46 1.93 -2.21 -5.78
N LEU A 47 2.63 -1.60 -4.82
CA LEU A 47 4.10 -1.55 -4.84
C LEU A 47 4.74 -2.93 -4.78
N MET A 48 4.28 -3.78 -3.86
CA MET A 48 4.81 -5.13 -3.72
C MET A 48 4.61 -5.97 -4.99
N SER A 49 3.50 -5.77 -5.71
CA SER A 49 3.22 -6.49 -6.96
C SER A 49 4.19 -6.15 -8.10
N ILE A 50 4.80 -4.96 -8.07
CA ILE A 50 5.85 -4.55 -9.01
C ILE A 50 7.26 -4.72 -8.42
N GLY A 51 7.38 -5.43 -7.29
CA GLY A 51 8.66 -5.72 -6.63
C GLY A 51 9.25 -4.55 -5.84
N VAL A 52 8.52 -3.48 -5.58
CA VAL A 52 8.99 -2.33 -4.80
C VAL A 52 8.79 -2.61 -3.30
N THR A 53 9.92 -2.83 -2.61
CA THR A 53 10.00 -3.15 -1.19
C THR A 53 10.83 -2.17 -0.37
N ASP A 54 11.67 -1.36 -1.02
CA ASP A 54 12.48 -0.30 -0.41
C ASP A 54 12.38 1.03 -1.19
N LEU A 55 12.92 2.11 -0.60
CA LEU A 55 12.86 3.46 -1.17
C LEU A 55 13.79 3.64 -2.38
N THR A 56 14.89 2.91 -2.47
CA THR A 56 15.80 2.93 -3.63
C THR A 56 15.09 2.33 -4.85
N GLN A 57 14.42 1.20 -4.69
CA GLN A 57 13.58 0.60 -5.73
C GLN A 57 12.45 1.55 -6.14
N LEU A 58 11.79 2.20 -5.18
CA LEU A 58 10.75 3.18 -5.47
C LEU A 58 11.29 4.38 -6.29
N SER A 59 12.50 4.85 -5.99
CA SER A 59 13.14 5.98 -6.69
C SER A 59 13.44 5.69 -8.16
N ALA A 60 13.49 4.42 -8.57
CA ALA A 60 13.67 4.01 -9.96
C ALA A 60 12.42 4.25 -10.83
N TYR A 61 11.26 4.49 -10.21
CA TYR A 61 10.00 4.77 -10.89
C TYR A 61 9.68 6.27 -10.87
N SER A 62 8.97 6.72 -11.89
CA SER A 62 8.39 8.06 -11.92
C SER A 62 7.09 8.11 -11.11
N GLU A 63 6.74 9.31 -10.64
CA GLU A 63 5.47 9.54 -9.96
C GLU A 63 4.26 9.12 -10.81
N ARG A 64 4.34 9.30 -12.14
CA ARG A 64 3.29 8.91 -13.08
C ARG A 64 3.12 7.39 -13.15
N GLU A 65 4.21 6.63 -13.23
CA GLU A 65 4.17 5.16 -13.23
C GLU A 65 3.57 4.63 -11.93
N ILE A 66 3.98 5.21 -10.79
CA ILE A 66 3.42 4.82 -9.49
C ILE A 66 1.93 5.18 -9.41
N LEU A 67 1.53 6.37 -9.86
CA LEU A 67 0.13 6.79 -9.83
C LEU A 67 -0.77 5.94 -10.75
N ALA A 68 -0.22 5.35 -11.81
CA ALA A 68 -0.95 4.47 -12.71
C ALA A 68 -1.29 3.10 -12.10
N LEU A 69 -0.67 2.72 -10.98
CA LEU A 69 -0.95 1.43 -10.33
C LEU A 69 -2.36 1.40 -9.72
N HIS A 70 -3.06 0.28 -9.92
CA HIS A 70 -4.37 0.08 -9.30
C HIS A 70 -4.25 0.06 -7.77
N GLY A 71 -4.92 1.01 -7.11
CA GLY A 71 -4.85 1.19 -5.65
C GLY A 71 -3.93 2.31 -5.19
N MET A 72 -3.21 2.97 -6.12
CA MET A 72 -2.53 4.23 -5.86
C MET A 72 -3.45 5.41 -6.09
N GLY A 73 -3.38 6.40 -5.20
CA GLY A 73 -4.24 7.57 -5.30
C GLY A 73 -3.65 8.80 -4.64
N LYS A 74 -4.46 9.86 -4.60
CA LYS A 74 -4.10 11.20 -4.11
C LYS A 74 -3.50 11.24 -2.70
N THR A 75 -3.78 10.24 -1.87
CA THR A 75 -3.23 10.14 -0.50
C THR A 75 -1.92 9.38 -0.44
N SER A 76 -1.64 8.47 -1.38
CA SER A 76 -0.42 7.64 -1.38
C SER A 76 0.79 8.44 -1.86
N ILE A 77 0.63 9.22 -2.93
CA ILE A 77 1.75 9.94 -3.54
C ILE A 77 2.45 10.91 -2.56
N PRO A 78 1.75 11.76 -1.78
CA PRO A 78 2.42 12.63 -0.82
C PRO A 78 3.22 11.87 0.24
N ILE A 79 2.71 10.73 0.71
CA ILE A 79 3.40 9.87 1.69
C ILE A 79 4.69 9.32 1.09
N LEU A 80 4.65 8.87 -0.17
CA LEU A 80 5.82 8.36 -0.87
C LEU A 80 6.87 9.46 -1.12
N LYS A 81 6.44 10.67 -1.49
CA LYS A 81 7.34 11.82 -1.64
C LYS A 81 8.04 12.18 -0.33
N ASP A 82 7.30 12.23 0.77
CA ASP A 82 7.86 12.50 2.10
C ASP A 82 8.85 11.40 2.52
N ALA A 83 8.50 10.13 2.32
CA ALA A 83 9.38 9.01 2.64
C ALA A 83 10.68 9.02 1.81
N LEU A 84 10.59 9.29 0.50
CA LEU A 84 11.77 9.47 -0.35
C LEU A 84 12.61 10.67 0.10
N GLY A 85 11.97 11.81 0.36
CA GLY A 85 12.65 13.05 0.74
C GLY A 85 13.43 12.94 2.05
N LYS A 86 12.91 12.17 3.03
CA LYS A 86 13.62 11.86 4.29
C LYS A 86 14.96 11.14 4.08
N GLU A 87 15.07 10.36 3.01
CA GLU A 87 16.30 9.65 2.61
C GLU A 87 17.10 10.40 1.53
N GLY A 88 16.72 11.65 1.19
CA GLY A 88 17.35 12.40 0.10
C GLY A 88 17.07 11.85 -1.30
N LEU A 89 16.13 10.92 -1.43
CA LEU A 89 15.71 10.30 -2.69
C LEU A 89 14.55 11.08 -3.31
N ARG A 90 14.32 10.84 -4.60
CA ARG A 90 13.23 11.43 -5.38
C ARG A 90 12.72 10.40 -6.39
N PHE A 91 11.49 10.59 -6.86
CA PHE A 91 11.03 9.83 -8.02
C PHE A 91 11.91 10.10 -9.23
N LYS A 92 12.04 9.11 -10.11
CA LYS A 92 12.68 9.26 -11.41
C LYS A 92 11.99 10.38 -12.18
N ALA A 93 12.78 11.24 -12.81
CA ALA A 93 12.26 12.24 -13.73
C ALA A 93 11.47 11.52 -14.83
N SER A 94 10.22 11.92 -15.08
CA SER A 94 9.47 11.39 -16.20
C SER A 94 10.21 11.76 -17.50
N PRO A 95 10.42 10.83 -18.45
CA PRO A 95 10.86 11.24 -19.78
C PRO A 95 9.84 12.26 -20.31
N SER A 96 10.37 13.38 -20.80
CA SER A 96 9.59 14.47 -21.40
C SER A 96 8.97 14.03 -22.71
#